data_AF-A0A354MXU2-F1
#
_entry.id   AF-A0A354MXU2-F1
#
_cell.length_a   1.000
_cell.length_b   1.000
_cell.length_c   1.000
_cell.angle_alpha   90.00
_cell.angle_beta   90.00
_cell.angle_gamma   90.00
#
_symmetry.space_group_name_H-M   'P 1'
#
loop_
_entity.id
_entity.type
_entity.pdbx_description
1 polymer ?
#
loop_
_entity_poly.entity_id
_entity_poly.type
_entity_poly.pdbx_seq_one_letter_code
_entity_poly.pdbx_strand_id
1 'polypeptide(L)'
;MKEYKNAQRTKKWIRDAFSELMAEKKSIEKITVTELAERADISKTTFYYHYPDIYAVAEEFEDEIITALSDTLDGLGQDDYSEDIRRILDFLRANEETYRR
;
A
#
# COMPACT_ATOMS: atom_id res chain seq x y z
N MET A 1 19.58 -7.19 -14.14
CA MET A 1 18.39 -6.43 -14.62
C MET A 1 17.09 -7.25 -14.70
N LYS A 2 17.13 -8.58 -14.89
CA LYS A 2 15.93 -9.45 -14.96
C LYS A 2 15.23 -9.68 -13.61
N GLU A 3 16.01 -9.80 -12.53
CA GLU A 3 15.52 -10.04 -11.16
C GLU A 3 14.72 -8.87 -10.60
N TYR A 4 15.20 -7.63 -10.79
CA TYR A 4 14.50 -6.40 -10.39
C TYR A 4 13.11 -6.27 -11.04
N LYS A 5 12.98 -6.63 -12.34
CA LYS A 5 11.69 -6.61 -13.04
C LYS A 5 10.72 -7.65 -12.52
N ASN A 6 11.23 -8.82 -12.12
CA ASN A 6 10.39 -9.86 -11.51
C ASN A 6 9.90 -9.44 -10.13
N ALA A 7 10.77 -8.85 -9.30
CA ALA A 7 10.40 -8.36 -7.98
C ALA A 7 9.29 -7.30 -8.03
N GLN A 8 9.42 -6.31 -8.92
CA GLN A 8 8.41 -5.26 -9.11
C GLN A 8 7.07 -5.83 -9.60
N ARG A 9 7.11 -6.82 -10.49
CA ARG A 9 5.89 -7.49 -10.98
C ARG A 9 5.20 -8.28 -9.87
N THR A 10 5.96 -9.01 -9.05
CA THR A 10 5.42 -9.74 -7.91
C THR A 10 4.79 -8.81 -6.88
N LYS A 11 5.47 -7.70 -6.53
CA LYS A 11 4.90 -6.67 -5.64
C LYS A 11 3.58 -6.14 -6.17
N LYS A 12 3.50 -5.83 -7.47
CA LYS A 12 2.25 -5.42 -8.12
C LYS A 12 1.13 -6.46 -7.95
N TRP A 13 1.40 -7.74 -8.17
CA TRP A 13 0.39 -8.80 -7.99
C TRP A 13 -0.09 -8.91 -6.54
N ILE A 14 0.83 -8.82 -5.57
CA ILE A 14 0.50 -8.81 -4.14
C ILE A 14 -0.39 -7.61 -3.80
N ARG A 15 -0.05 -6.43 -4.30
CA ARG A 15 -0.77 -5.17 -4.06
C ARG A 15 -2.18 -5.19 -4.68
N ASP A 16 -2.30 -5.68 -5.91
CA ASP A 16 -3.60 -5.83 -6.59
C ASP A 16 -4.51 -6.79 -5.78
N ALA A 17 -3.98 -7.95 -5.38
CA ALA A 17 -4.71 -8.92 -4.55
C ALA A 17 -5.06 -8.38 -3.15
N PHE A 18 -4.17 -7.63 -2.51
CA PHE A 18 -4.42 -7.02 -1.20
C PHE A 18 -5.57 -6.00 -1.27
N SER A 19 -5.61 -5.18 -2.32
CA SER A 19 -6.65 -4.19 -2.55
C SER A 19 -8.04 -4.84 -2.68
N GLU A 20 -8.13 -5.95 -3.44
CA GLU A 20 -9.37 -6.72 -3.57
C GLU A 20 -9.83 -7.29 -2.22
N LEU A 21 -8.92 -7.93 -1.49
CA LEU A 21 -9.23 -8.54 -0.18
C LEU A 21 -9.64 -7.49 0.86
N MET A 22 -9.02 -6.31 0.86
CA MET A 22 -9.45 -5.19 1.70
C MET A 22 -10.84 -4.68 1.32
N ALA A 23 -11.15 -4.60 0.02
CA ALA A 23 -12.47 -4.22 -0.46
C ALA A 23 -13.55 -5.23 -0.05
N GLU A 24 -13.24 -6.53 -0.03
CA GLU A 24 -14.14 -7.62 0.38
C GLU A 24 -14.32 -7.67 1.91
N LYS A 25 -13.22 -7.64 2.68
CA LYS A 25 -13.23 -7.95 4.12
C LYS A 25 -13.36 -6.74 5.05
N LYS A 26 -13.09 -5.53 4.55
CA LYS A 26 -13.16 -4.24 5.25
C LYS A 26 -12.25 -4.12 6.49
N SER A 27 -11.30 -5.03 6.68
CA SER A 27 -10.37 -5.02 7.82
C SER A 27 -9.16 -5.90 7.52
N ILE A 28 -7.96 -5.38 7.79
CA ILE A 28 -6.68 -6.08 7.60
C ILE A 28 -6.55 -7.32 8.49
N GLU A 29 -7.08 -7.28 9.71
CA GLU A 29 -7.03 -8.40 10.68
C GLU A 29 -7.71 -9.66 10.16
N LYS A 30 -8.60 -9.53 9.17
CA LYS A 30 -9.33 -10.64 8.56
C LYS A 30 -8.62 -11.25 7.35
N ILE A 31 -7.50 -10.67 6.92
CA ILE A 31 -6.73 -11.13 5.77
C ILE A 31 -5.50 -11.89 6.27
N THR A 32 -5.23 -13.05 5.68
CA THR A 32 -4.05 -13.85 6.02
C THR A 32 -3.02 -13.83 4.91
N VAL A 33 -1.74 -14.02 5.24
CA VAL A 33 -0.68 -14.18 4.24
C VAL A 33 -0.97 -15.34 3.28
N THR A 34 -1.56 -16.43 3.78
CA THR A 34 -1.90 -17.58 2.95
C THR A 34 -2.91 -17.20 1.87
N GLU A 35 -4.02 -16.58 2.27
CA GLU A 35 -5.07 -16.15 1.34
C GLU A 35 -4.58 -15.09 0.36
N LEU A 36 -3.78 -14.13 0.82
CA LEU A 36 -3.19 -13.10 -0.02
C LEU A 36 -2.25 -13.71 -1.07
N ALA A 37 -1.38 -14.65 -0.67
CA ALA A 37 -0.49 -15.36 -1.58
C ALA A 37 -1.27 -16.20 -2.61
N GLU A 38 -2.33 -16.88 -2.19
CA GLU A 38 -3.22 -17.62 -3.08
C GLU A 38 -3.91 -16.70 -4.10
N ARG A 39 -4.45 -15.56 -3.65
CA ARG A 39 -5.11 -14.59 -4.54
C ARG A 39 -4.14 -13.97 -5.55
N ALA A 40 -2.90 -13.71 -5.13
CA ALA A 40 -1.85 -13.16 -5.99
C ALA A 40 -1.18 -14.21 -6.90
N ASP A 41 -1.60 -15.47 -6.86
CA ASP A 41 -1.01 -16.61 -7.60
C ASP A 41 0.50 -16.76 -7.36
N ILE A 42 0.91 -16.70 -6.09
CA ILE A 42 2.31 -16.87 -5.66
C ILE A 42 2.43 -17.82 -4.46
N SER A 43 3.65 -18.32 -4.21
CA SER A 43 3.93 -19.08 -3.00
C SER A 43 4.08 -18.18 -1.77
N LYS A 44 3.79 -18.70 -0.57
CA LYS A 44 4.10 -18.01 0.69
C LYS A 44 5.58 -17.67 0.82
N THR A 45 6.48 -18.52 0.33
CA THR A 45 7.91 -18.24 0.32
C THR A 45 8.23 -17.01 -0.54
N THR A 46 7.57 -16.88 -1.70
CA THR A 46 7.69 -15.71 -2.56
C THR A 46 7.12 -14.46 -1.90
N PHE A 47 5.99 -14.57 -1.19
CA PHE A 47 5.46 -13.47 -0.38
C PHE A 47 6.48 -13.01 0.67
N TYR A 48 7.00 -13.93 1.48
CA TYR A 48 7.94 -13.62 2.56
C TYR A 48 9.29 -13.11 2.08
N TYR A 49 9.65 -13.35 0.82
CA TYR A 49 10.82 -12.73 0.20
C TYR A 49 10.63 -11.21 0.00
N HIS A 50 9.40 -10.76 -0.21
CA HIS A 50 9.09 -9.34 -0.45
C HIS A 50 8.60 -8.62 0.82
N TYR A 51 7.86 -9.32 1.69
CA TYR A 51 7.20 -8.72 2.85
C TYR A 51 7.34 -9.60 4.09
N PRO A 52 7.72 -9.06 5.26
CA PRO A 52 7.79 -9.85 6.49
C PRO A 52 6.41 -10.33 6.97
N ASP A 53 5.37 -9.53 6.74
CA ASP A 53 3.99 -9.81 7.12
C ASP A 53 3.01 -9.00 6.25
N ILE A 54 1.71 -9.09 6.58
CA ILE A 54 0.65 -8.37 5.87
C ILE A 54 0.64 -6.86 6.16
N TYR A 55 1.14 -6.43 7.31
CA TYR A 55 1.16 -5.03 7.70
C TYR A 55 2.19 -4.25 6.87
N ALA A 56 3.32 -4.87 6.54
CA ALA A 56 4.28 -4.30 5.60
C ALA A 56 3.70 -4.09 4.18
N VAL A 57 2.73 -4.91 3.76
CA VAL A 57 2.01 -4.69 2.49
C VAL A 57 1.07 -3.49 2.62
N ALA A 58 0.40 -3.36 3.77
CA ALA A 58 -0.50 -2.25 4.03
C ALA A 58 0.24 -0.91 4.10
N GLU A 59 1.40 -0.86 4.76
CA GLU A 59 2.28 0.31 4.82
C GLU A 59 2.69 0.77 3.42
N GLU A 60 3.22 -0.14 2.58
CA GLU A 60 3.57 0.22 1.19
C GLU A 60 2.34 0.67 0.37
N PHE A 61 1.16 0.09 0.64
CA PHE A 61 -0.09 0.49 -0.02
C PHE A 61 -0.58 1.87 0.42
N GLU A 62 -0.48 2.20 1.71
CA GLU A 62 -0.83 3.52 2.25
C GLU A 62 0.09 4.60 1.68
N ASP A 63 1.40 4.34 1.64
CA ASP A 63 2.40 5.21 1.01
C ASP A 63 2.09 5.47 -0.48
N GLU A 64 1.71 4.42 -1.23
CA GLU A 64 1.29 4.55 -2.63
C GLU A 64 0.07 5.49 -2.77
N ILE A 65 -0.92 5.38 -1.89
CA ILE A 65 -2.13 6.23 -1.90
C ILE A 65 -1.77 7.67 -1.56
N ILE A 66 -0.98 7.90 -0.52
CA ILE A 66 -0.57 9.25 -0.09
C ILE A 66 0.23 9.93 -1.20
N THR A 67 1.12 9.19 -1.86
CA THR A 67 1.91 9.70 -2.98
C THR A 67 1.02 10.06 -4.16
N ALA A 68 0.12 9.16 -4.58
CA ALA A 68 -0.80 9.44 -5.68
C ALA A 68 -1.72 10.64 -5.41
N LEU A 69 -2.15 10.81 -4.15
CA LEU A 69 -2.96 11.95 -3.74
C LEU A 69 -2.16 13.26 -3.74
N SER A 70 -0.92 13.24 -3.24
CA SER A 70 0.00 14.38 -3.31
C SER A 70 0.26 14.82 -4.75
N ASP A 71 0.58 13.86 -5.63
CA ASP A 71 0.81 14.12 -7.05
C ASP A 71 -0.42 14.70 -7.76
N THR A 72 -1.62 14.22 -7.40
CA THR A 72 -2.88 14.74 -7.93
C THR A 72 -3.09 16.20 -7.53
N LEU A 73 -2.81 16.55 -6.28
CA LEU A 73 -2.96 17.92 -5.78
C LEU A 73 -1.95 18.88 -6.39
N ASP A 74 -0.71 18.45 -6.56
CA ASP A 74 0.32 19.25 -7.23
C ASP A 74 -0.06 19.58 -8.68
N GLY A 75 -0.81 18.68 -9.35
CA GLY A 75 -1.35 18.90 -10.69
C GLY A 75 -2.57 19.84 -10.77
N LEU A 76 -3.27 20.10 -9.66
CA LEU A 76 -4.47 20.96 -9.63
C LEU A 76 -4.13 22.47 -9.54
N GLY A 77 -2.86 22.83 -9.34
CA GLY A 77 -2.44 24.23 -9.20
C GLY A 77 -2.69 24.80 -7.79
N GLN A 78 -2.25 26.04 -7.56
CA GLN A 78 -2.34 26.73 -6.28
C GLN A 78 -3.75 27.32 -6.06
N ASP A 79 -4.74 26.46 -5.89
CA ASP A 79 -6.03 26.86 -5.33
C ASP A 79 -5.94 26.92 -3.80
N ASP A 80 -6.76 27.77 -3.18
CA ASP A 80 -6.77 28.10 -1.73
C ASP A 80 -6.81 26.84 -0.83
N TYR A 81 -7.42 25.76 -1.32
CA TYR A 81 -7.54 24.48 -0.60
C TYR A 81 -6.33 23.55 -0.74
N SER A 82 -5.39 23.81 -1.67
CA SER A 82 -4.27 22.91 -1.95
C SER A 82 -3.25 22.86 -0.80
N GLU A 83 -2.98 23.99 -0.13
CA GLU A 83 -2.11 24.02 1.05
C GLU A 83 -2.72 23.29 2.25
N ASP A 84 -4.02 23.48 2.49
CA ASP A 84 -4.72 22.80 3.59
C ASP A 84 -4.76 21.28 3.38
N ILE A 85 -4.99 20.82 2.15
CA ILE A 85 -4.95 19.39 1.85
C ILE A 85 -3.52 18.85 1.99
N ARG A 86 -2.49 19.56 1.49
CA ARG A 86 -1.08 19.14 1.71
C ARG A 86 -0.75 18.99 3.19
N ARG A 87 -1.17 19.94 4.04
CA ARG A 87 -0.99 19.85 5.50
C ARG A 87 -1.68 18.64 6.11
N ILE A 88 -2.89 18.30 5.65
CA ILE A 88 -3.60 17.09 6.10
C ILE A 88 -2.82 15.84 5.70
N LEU A 89 -2.27 15.79 4.48
CA LEU A 89 -1.47 14.64 4.03
C LEU A 89 -0.18 14.49 4.82
N ASP A 90 0.55 15.59 5.03
CA ASP A 90 1.75 15.59 5.87
C ASP A 90 1.44 15.14 7.30
N PHE A 91 0.29 15.55 7.84
CA PHE A 91 -0.17 15.12 9.15
C PHE A 91 -0.54 13.64 9.20
N LEU A 92 -1.21 13.11 8.16
CA LEU A 92 -1.52 11.68 8.06
C LEU A 92 -0.23 10.86 7.99
N ARG A 93 0.75 11.31 7.19
CA ARG A 93 2.07 10.69 7.07
C ARG A 93 2.87 10.71 8.37
N ALA A 94 2.85 11.82 9.10
CA ALA A 94 3.57 11.96 10.36
C ALA A 94 2.98 11.09 11.51
N ASN A 95 1.76 10.57 11.35
CA ASN A 95 1.08 9.76 12.36
C ASN A 95 1.15 8.25 12.13
N GLU A 96 1.93 7.75 11.17
CA GLU A 96 2.17 6.31 10.95
C GLU A 96 2.59 5.57 12.24
N GLU A 97 3.32 6.22 13.15
CA GLU A 97 3.71 5.60 14.44
C GLU A 97 2.54 5.47 15.45
N THR A 98 1.45 6.23 15.27
CA THR A 98 0.34 6.26 16.24
C THR A 98 -0.60 5.07 16.07
N TYR A 99 -0.70 4.49 14.87
CA TYR A 99 -1.52 3.30 14.59
C TYR A 99 -0.81 1.98 14.93
N ARG A 100 0.46 2.03 15.34
CA ARG A 100 1.26 0.85 15.73
C ARG A 100 1.09 0.48 17.21
N ARG A 101 -0.14 0.52 17.74
CA ARG A 101 -0.47 0.02 19.08
C ARG A 101 -1.54 -1.06 19.04
#